data_AF-A0A4Q4UBQ3-F1
#
_entry.id   AF-A0A4Q4UBQ3-F1
#
_cell.length_a   1.000
_cell.length_b   1.000
_cell.length_c   1.000
_cell.angle_alpha   90.00
_cell.angle_beta   90.00
_cell.angle_gamma   90.00
#
_symmetry.space_group_name_H-M   'P 1'
#
loop_
_entity.id
_entity.type
_entity.pdbx_description
1 polymer ?
#
loop_
_entity_poly.entity_id
_entity_poly.type
_entity_poly.pdbx_seq_one_letter_code
_entity_poly.pdbx_strand_id
1 'polypeptide(L)'
;MWSSSFPLAVLILLRSVTARSLVQVESLQGVPKGWLKLKDADPAQPLRLRIALDQENPALLEQKLYDVSTPQDPLYGKHLSREELRHLMRPRRESATAVVGWLRASGIPAADIESAGEWINFRTNVSRAEGLLGTRFAIYNYVGTDIKRLRTLRYQVPAEVRSHITMIQPTTRFGQMRSQRSNVVGVLDKEDITPPSVMLAANVPTRELDVQFCNSTITPQCLRALYRVNDTIADAKSKSILGVGGFLEQYAKHDSLALFLERYAPYAQTQNFTTHLINGGRDDQNDITHDDAEANLDIQYAAALGFDVDLRYYSTGGRGPLIPELDQPDPDEVSNEPYLEFLTYMLDLDDDELPHTLSISYGEDEQSVPRTYAQKVCSMFGALGARGTSVIVASGE
;
A
#
# COMPACT_ATOMS: atom_id res chain seq x y z
N MET A 1 52.90 -62.53 -29.96
CA MET A 1 51.59 -61.86 -29.83
C MET A 1 51.55 -61.21 -28.46
N TRP A 2 51.89 -59.92 -28.35
CA TRP A 2 51.78 -59.15 -27.11
C TRP A 2 50.62 -58.17 -27.26
N SER A 3 49.59 -58.36 -26.42
CA SER A 3 48.41 -57.51 -26.32
C SER A 3 48.76 -56.23 -25.55
N SER A 4 48.60 -55.08 -26.21
CA SER A 4 48.72 -53.77 -25.57
C SER A 4 47.33 -53.25 -25.24
N SER A 5 47.02 -53.14 -23.95
CA SER A 5 45.80 -52.50 -23.44
C SER A 5 46.12 -51.06 -23.03
N PHE A 6 45.52 -50.08 -23.70
CA PHE A 6 45.52 -48.68 -23.29
C PHE A 6 44.37 -48.43 -22.31
N PRO A 7 44.58 -47.79 -21.14
CA PRO A 7 43.49 -47.32 -20.32
C PRO A 7 42.98 -45.97 -20.82
N LEU A 8 41.68 -45.89 -21.09
CA LEU A 8 40.94 -44.63 -21.32
C LEU A 8 40.85 -43.87 -19.99
N ALA A 9 41.51 -42.73 -19.87
CA ALA A 9 41.33 -41.83 -18.74
C ALA A 9 40.04 -41.02 -18.94
N VAL A 10 39.03 -41.31 -18.13
CA VAL A 10 37.79 -40.52 -18.05
C VAL A 10 38.09 -39.26 -17.22
N LEU A 11 38.15 -38.11 -17.87
CA LEU A 11 38.25 -36.81 -17.20
C LEU A 11 36.88 -36.46 -16.59
N ILE A 12 36.73 -36.64 -15.28
CA ILE A 12 35.58 -36.13 -14.52
C ILE A 12 35.81 -34.63 -14.32
N LEU A 13 35.14 -33.80 -15.12
CA LEU A 13 35.01 -32.37 -14.88
C LEU A 13 34.16 -32.17 -13.61
N LEU A 14 34.82 -32.15 -12.45
CA LEU A 14 34.25 -31.61 -11.22
C LEU A 14 33.96 -30.13 -11.47
N ARG A 15 32.71 -29.80 -11.79
CA ARG A 15 32.21 -28.44 -11.63
C ARG A 15 32.31 -28.13 -10.13
N SER A 16 33.33 -27.37 -9.75
CA SER A 16 33.43 -26.75 -8.44
C SER A 16 32.18 -25.90 -8.24
N VAL A 17 31.20 -26.43 -7.51
CA VAL A 17 30.13 -25.63 -6.94
C VAL A 17 30.81 -24.80 -5.87
N THR A 18 31.28 -23.62 -6.22
CA THR A 18 31.63 -22.60 -5.23
C THR A 18 30.37 -22.40 -4.40
N ALA A 19 30.38 -22.87 -3.16
CA ALA A 19 29.32 -22.59 -2.21
C ALA A 19 29.21 -21.07 -2.12
N ARG A 20 28.18 -20.50 -2.76
CA ARG A 20 27.91 -19.07 -2.70
C ARG A 20 27.71 -18.70 -1.23
N SER A 21 28.52 -17.80 -0.71
CA SER A 21 28.31 -17.28 0.63
C SER A 21 27.00 -16.50 0.64
N LEU A 22 26.00 -17.02 1.34
CA LEU A 22 24.74 -16.33 1.55
C LEU A 22 24.89 -15.31 2.68
N VAL A 23 24.33 -14.12 2.46
CA VAL A 23 24.31 -13.01 3.40
C VAL A 23 22.86 -12.72 3.76
N GLN A 24 22.57 -12.65 5.05
CA GLN A 24 21.24 -12.31 5.53
C GLN A 24 20.85 -10.89 5.12
N VAL A 25 19.64 -10.74 4.58
CA VAL A 25 19.08 -9.44 4.24
C VAL A 25 18.17 -8.98 5.37
N GLU A 26 17.19 -9.80 5.74
CA GLU A 26 16.26 -9.53 6.84
C GLU A 26 16.01 -10.78 7.69
N SER A 27 15.70 -10.56 8.97
CA SER A 27 15.19 -11.59 9.86
C SER A 27 14.28 -10.99 10.93
N LEU A 28 13.21 -11.69 11.26
CA LEU A 28 12.39 -11.49 12.44
C LEU A 28 12.93 -12.33 13.60
N GLN A 29 12.75 -11.83 14.83
CA GLN A 29 13.09 -12.57 16.05
C GLN A 29 12.21 -13.82 16.26
N GLY A 30 11.01 -13.80 15.69
CA GLY A 30 10.04 -14.88 15.77
C GLY A 30 8.81 -14.57 14.93
N VAL A 31 7.77 -15.40 15.07
CA VAL A 31 6.46 -15.11 14.46
C VAL A 31 5.87 -13.86 15.12
N PRO A 32 5.44 -12.85 14.35
CA PRO A 32 4.85 -11.64 14.91
C PRO A 32 3.62 -11.93 15.78
N LYS A 33 3.35 -11.05 16.75
CA LYS A 33 2.18 -11.16 17.64
C LYS A 33 0.90 -11.26 16.81
N GLY A 34 -0.01 -12.14 17.22
CA GLY A 34 -1.28 -12.38 16.53
C GLY A 34 -1.19 -13.34 15.34
N TRP A 35 0.01 -13.71 14.89
CA TRP A 35 0.18 -14.70 13.82
C TRP A 35 0.57 -16.07 14.36
N LEU A 36 0.04 -17.12 13.74
CA LEU A 36 0.40 -18.51 14.03
C LEU A 36 0.75 -19.25 12.73
N LYS A 37 1.81 -20.06 12.78
CA LYS A 37 2.15 -20.95 11.66
C LYS A 37 1.09 -22.05 11.58
N LEU A 38 0.38 -22.14 10.46
CA LEU A 38 -0.58 -23.21 10.22
C LEU A 38 0.09 -24.45 9.63
N LYS A 39 0.80 -24.28 8.52
CA LYS A 39 1.44 -25.37 7.77
C LYS A 39 2.61 -24.86 6.95
N ASP A 40 3.46 -25.78 6.50
CA ASP A 40 4.43 -25.48 5.46
C ASP A 40 3.73 -25.13 4.15
N ALA A 41 4.36 -24.27 3.36
CA ALA A 41 3.83 -23.87 2.07
C ALA A 41 3.95 -25.02 1.05
N ASP A 42 3.00 -25.09 0.11
CA ASP A 42 3.11 -26.04 -1.00
C ASP A 42 4.31 -25.64 -1.87
N PRO A 43 5.30 -26.53 -2.09
CA PRO A 43 6.46 -26.25 -2.92
C PRO A 43 6.13 -25.77 -4.35
N ALA A 44 4.97 -26.18 -4.90
CA ALA A 44 4.52 -25.81 -6.23
C ALA A 44 3.70 -24.50 -6.26
N GLN A 45 3.31 -23.95 -5.10
CA GLN A 45 2.50 -22.75 -5.03
C GLN A 45 3.17 -21.58 -5.76
N PRO A 46 2.46 -20.91 -6.69
CA PRO A 46 2.97 -19.71 -7.37
C PRO A 46 3.30 -18.59 -6.38
N LEU A 47 4.34 -17.84 -6.71
CA LEU A 47 4.82 -16.72 -5.91
C LEU A 47 5.33 -15.61 -6.82
N ARG A 48 4.79 -14.41 -6.67
CA ARG A 48 5.34 -13.18 -7.24
C ARG A 48 6.17 -12.48 -6.18
N LEU A 49 7.42 -12.17 -6.49
CA LEU A 49 8.35 -11.44 -5.63
C LEU A 49 8.77 -10.14 -6.31
N ARG A 50 9.08 -9.14 -5.51
CA ARG A 50 9.55 -7.83 -5.93
C ARG A 50 10.79 -7.47 -5.12
N ILE A 51 11.82 -7.04 -5.82
CA ILE A 51 13.13 -6.68 -5.27
C ILE A 51 13.27 -5.17 -5.37
N ALA A 52 13.46 -4.51 -4.23
CA ALA A 52 13.84 -3.11 -4.19
C ALA A 52 15.33 -2.99 -4.49
N LEU A 53 15.68 -2.29 -5.56
CA LEU A 53 17.07 -1.99 -5.88
C LEU A 53 17.62 -0.90 -4.97
N ASP A 54 18.91 -0.97 -4.70
CA ASP A 54 19.64 0.07 -4.00
C ASP A 54 19.80 1.31 -4.89
N GLN A 55 19.42 2.47 -4.33
CA GLN A 55 19.53 3.78 -4.98
C GLN A 55 20.95 4.33 -4.88
N GLU A 56 21.35 5.17 -5.84
CA GLU A 56 22.70 5.76 -5.83
C GLU A 56 22.89 6.81 -4.74
N ASN A 57 21.86 7.64 -4.47
CA ASN A 57 21.93 8.70 -3.47
C ASN A 57 20.58 8.95 -2.78
N PRO A 58 20.18 8.13 -1.79
CA PRO A 58 18.91 8.30 -1.08
C PRO A 58 18.81 9.63 -0.33
N ALA A 59 19.94 10.19 0.13
CA ALA A 59 19.97 11.47 0.83
C ALA A 59 19.58 12.66 -0.07
N LEU A 60 19.79 12.54 -1.38
CA LEU A 60 19.44 13.61 -2.32
C LEU A 60 17.92 13.79 -2.45
N LEU A 61 17.14 12.70 -2.36
CA LEU A 61 15.68 12.78 -2.34
C LEU A 61 15.18 13.52 -1.10
N GLU A 62 15.71 13.15 0.06
CA GLU A 62 15.37 13.80 1.33
C GLU A 62 15.73 15.29 1.32
N GLN A 63 16.93 15.63 0.85
CA GLN A 63 17.34 17.02 0.69
C GLN A 63 16.37 17.78 -0.22
N LYS A 64 16.03 17.22 -1.40
CA LYS A 64 15.12 17.86 -2.35
C LYS A 64 13.72 18.04 -1.78
N LEU A 65 13.22 17.07 -1.01
CA LEU A 65 11.95 17.18 -0.29
C LEU A 65 11.96 18.40 0.65
N TYR A 66 13.02 18.56 1.46
CA TYR A 66 13.13 19.71 2.37
C TYR A 66 13.27 21.04 1.63
N ASP A 67 14.09 21.10 0.58
CA ASP A 67 14.27 22.28 -0.27
C ASP A 67 12.91 22.79 -0.80
N VAL A 68 12.04 21.91 -1.30
CA VAL A 68 10.75 22.31 -1.91
C VAL A 68 9.62 22.51 -0.91
N SER A 69 9.77 22.03 0.34
CA SER A 69 8.71 22.04 1.36
C SER A 69 8.93 23.07 2.47
N THR A 70 10.12 23.66 2.57
CA THR A 70 10.45 24.62 3.64
C THR A 70 10.10 26.05 3.19
N PRO A 71 9.15 26.76 3.84
CA PRO A 71 8.67 28.07 3.37
C PRO A 71 9.73 29.16 3.19
N GLN A 72 10.86 29.04 3.90
CA GLN A 72 11.97 30.00 3.83
C GLN A 72 13.00 29.65 2.75
N ASP A 73 12.90 28.47 2.12
CA ASP A 73 13.83 28.05 1.08
C ASP A 73 13.50 28.72 -0.28
N PRO A 74 14.50 29.15 -1.07
CA PRO A 74 14.26 29.68 -2.43
C PRO A 74 13.56 28.71 -3.40
N LEU A 75 13.54 27.42 -3.08
CA LEU A 75 12.88 26.35 -3.83
C LEU A 75 11.49 25.99 -3.30
N TYR A 76 11.00 26.66 -2.25
CA TYR A 76 9.66 26.40 -1.71
C TYR A 76 8.58 26.43 -2.80
N GLY A 77 7.75 25.38 -2.83
CA GLY A 77 6.67 25.20 -3.80
C GLY A 77 7.12 24.81 -5.21
N LYS A 78 8.43 24.71 -5.48
CA LYS A 78 8.97 24.23 -6.77
C LYS A 78 9.11 22.71 -6.75
N HIS A 79 7.98 22.03 -6.59
CA HIS A 79 7.89 20.58 -6.53
C HIS A 79 8.40 19.92 -7.82
N LEU A 80 8.84 18.67 -7.69
CA LEU A 80 9.40 17.88 -8.79
C LEU A 80 8.29 17.33 -9.69
N SER A 81 8.52 17.36 -11.00
CA SER A 81 7.75 16.57 -11.95
C SER A 81 8.00 15.06 -11.78
N ARG A 82 7.11 14.23 -12.34
CA ARG A 82 7.30 12.78 -12.41
C ARG A 82 8.66 12.39 -12.97
N GLU A 83 9.09 13.04 -14.05
CA GLU A 83 10.34 12.70 -14.73
C GLU A 83 11.58 13.11 -13.94
N GLU A 84 11.56 14.28 -13.29
CA GLU A 84 12.64 14.70 -12.39
C GLU A 84 12.78 13.75 -11.20
N LEU A 85 11.65 13.34 -10.60
CA LEU A 85 11.66 12.35 -9.53
C LEU A 85 12.19 10.99 -10.02
N ARG A 86 11.72 10.49 -11.17
CA ARG A 86 12.21 9.22 -11.75
C ARG A 86 13.71 9.25 -12.00
N HIS A 87 14.24 10.38 -12.46
CA HIS A 87 15.68 10.56 -12.64
C HIS A 87 16.42 10.50 -11.30
N LEU A 88 15.89 11.19 -10.28
CA LEU A 88 16.46 11.26 -8.94
C LEU A 88 16.47 9.91 -8.22
N MET A 89 15.41 9.12 -8.37
CA MET A 89 15.26 7.80 -7.73
C MET A 89 15.90 6.65 -8.51
N ARG A 90 16.55 6.92 -9.65
CA ARG A 90 17.06 5.86 -10.52
C ARG A 90 18.08 4.95 -9.79
N PRO A 91 17.94 3.62 -9.86
CA PRO A 91 18.92 2.71 -9.27
C PRO A 91 20.25 2.74 -10.03
N ARG A 92 21.32 2.27 -9.38
CA ARG A 92 22.61 2.10 -10.05
C ARG A 92 22.49 1.09 -11.19
N ARG A 93 23.07 1.39 -12.37
CA ARG A 93 22.99 0.51 -13.56
C ARG A 93 23.54 -0.90 -13.30
N GLU A 94 24.60 -0.98 -12.50
CA GLU A 94 25.21 -2.22 -12.04
C GLU A 94 24.25 -3.05 -11.16
N SER A 95 23.44 -2.41 -10.31
CA SER A 95 22.49 -3.11 -9.43
C SER A 95 21.42 -3.86 -10.21
N ALA A 96 20.78 -3.21 -11.19
CA ALA A 96 19.80 -3.87 -12.05
C ALA A 96 20.42 -5.04 -12.82
N THR A 97 21.62 -4.85 -13.37
CA THR A 97 22.35 -5.88 -14.13
C THR A 97 22.71 -7.09 -13.25
N ALA A 98 23.23 -6.84 -12.04
CA ALA A 98 23.60 -7.87 -11.09
C ALA A 98 22.40 -8.69 -10.63
N VAL A 99 21.29 -8.03 -10.27
CA VAL A 99 20.07 -8.70 -9.81
C VAL A 99 19.42 -9.52 -10.92
N VAL A 100 19.26 -8.98 -12.13
CA VAL A 100 18.70 -9.73 -13.27
C VAL A 100 19.60 -10.91 -13.64
N GLY A 101 20.93 -10.72 -13.64
CA GLY A 101 21.90 -11.79 -13.87
C GLY A 101 21.79 -12.91 -12.84
N TRP A 102 21.66 -12.55 -11.55
CA TRP A 102 21.46 -13.51 -10.46
C TRP A 102 20.16 -14.31 -10.60
N LEU A 103 19.03 -13.65 -10.89
CA LEU A 103 17.74 -14.30 -11.08
C LEU A 103 17.79 -15.32 -12.23
N ARG A 104 18.37 -14.94 -13.37
CA ARG A 104 18.54 -15.83 -14.53
C ARG A 104 19.46 -17.01 -14.20
N ALA A 105 20.59 -16.75 -13.55
CA ALA A 105 21.53 -17.81 -13.13
C ALA A 105 20.91 -18.78 -12.11
N SER A 106 19.87 -18.34 -11.40
CA SER A 106 19.10 -19.15 -10.44
C SER A 106 17.90 -19.86 -11.09
N GLY A 107 17.76 -19.79 -12.41
CA GLY A 107 16.76 -20.52 -13.19
C GLY A 107 15.43 -19.81 -13.35
N ILE A 108 15.33 -18.51 -13.05
CA ILE A 108 14.13 -17.70 -13.35
C ILE A 108 14.13 -17.33 -14.84
N PRO A 109 13.08 -17.69 -15.61
CA PRO A 109 12.99 -17.34 -17.03
C PRO A 109 12.98 -15.83 -17.24
N ALA A 110 13.59 -15.35 -18.34
CA ALA A 110 13.62 -13.93 -18.65
C ALA A 110 12.22 -13.33 -18.86
N ALA A 111 11.25 -14.11 -19.34
CA ALA A 111 9.85 -13.70 -19.51
C ALA A 111 9.11 -13.50 -18.17
N ASP A 112 9.66 -14.03 -17.09
CA ASP A 112 9.12 -13.89 -15.73
C ASP A 112 9.90 -12.86 -14.90
N ILE A 113 10.77 -12.07 -15.52
CA ILE A 113 11.51 -10.98 -14.87
C ILE A 113 11.15 -9.67 -15.56
N GLU A 114 10.66 -8.72 -14.78
CA GLU A 114 10.27 -7.39 -15.22
C GLU A 114 11.06 -6.34 -14.44
N SER A 115 11.66 -5.38 -15.15
CA SER A 115 12.30 -4.21 -14.55
C SER A 115 11.34 -3.03 -14.61
N ALA A 116 10.97 -2.50 -13.46
CA ALA A 116 10.00 -1.42 -13.31
C ALA A 116 10.58 -0.32 -12.41
N GLY A 117 11.27 0.65 -13.03
CA GLY A 117 11.96 1.73 -12.33
C GLY A 117 13.00 1.20 -11.34
N GLU A 118 12.72 1.38 -10.05
CA GLU A 118 13.57 0.93 -8.94
C GLU A 118 13.39 -0.54 -8.54
N TRP A 119 12.48 -1.23 -9.22
CA TRP A 119 12.03 -2.54 -8.81
C TRP A 119 12.33 -3.59 -9.87
N ILE A 120 12.70 -4.78 -9.40
CA ILE A 120 12.71 -5.98 -10.23
C ILE A 120 11.59 -6.89 -9.72
N ASN A 121 10.53 -7.03 -10.52
CA ASN A 121 9.44 -7.96 -10.26
C ASN A 121 9.77 -9.30 -10.92
N PHE A 122 9.45 -10.41 -10.27
CA PHE A 122 9.56 -11.71 -10.91
C PHE A 122 8.55 -12.73 -10.39
N ARG A 123 8.23 -13.71 -11.24
CA ARG A 123 7.35 -14.84 -10.92
C ARG A 123 8.15 -16.13 -10.75
N THR A 124 7.74 -16.93 -9.78
CA THR A 124 8.36 -18.21 -9.43
C THR A 124 7.36 -19.10 -8.67
N ASN A 125 7.82 -20.21 -8.10
CA ASN A 125 7.10 -20.97 -7.07
C ASN A 125 7.88 -20.96 -5.74
N VAL A 126 7.23 -21.44 -4.68
CA VAL A 126 7.80 -21.55 -3.33
C VAL A 126 9.12 -22.31 -3.33
N SER A 127 9.18 -23.50 -3.95
CA SER A 127 10.39 -24.34 -3.92
C SER A 127 11.62 -23.61 -4.48
N ARG A 128 11.47 -22.95 -5.63
CA ARG A 128 12.56 -22.19 -6.25
C ARG A 128 12.87 -20.92 -5.47
N ALA A 129 11.87 -20.24 -4.91
CA ALA A 129 12.08 -19.08 -4.06
C ALA A 129 12.86 -19.42 -2.78
N GLU A 130 12.55 -20.56 -2.13
CA GLU A 130 13.28 -21.06 -0.97
C GLU A 130 14.76 -21.32 -1.29
N GLY A 131 15.06 -21.92 -2.44
CA GLY A 131 16.42 -22.15 -2.92
C GLY A 131 17.15 -20.84 -3.28
N LEU A 132 16.45 -19.91 -3.93
CA LEU A 132 16.97 -18.58 -4.30
C LEU A 132 17.35 -17.75 -3.07
N LEU A 133 16.51 -17.80 -2.04
CA LEU A 133 16.54 -16.92 -0.88
C LEU A 133 17.09 -17.57 0.39
N GLY A 134 17.56 -18.82 0.32
CA GLY A 134 18.09 -19.56 1.46
C GLY A 134 17.11 -19.60 2.64
N THR A 135 15.83 -19.87 2.37
CA THR A 135 14.76 -19.74 3.37
C THR A 135 13.72 -20.85 3.29
N ARG A 136 12.74 -20.82 4.20
CA ARG A 136 11.53 -21.63 4.19
C ARG A 136 10.30 -20.74 4.29
N PHE A 137 9.36 -20.93 3.38
CA PHE A 137 8.06 -20.28 3.42
C PHE A 137 7.05 -21.18 4.14
N ALA A 138 6.10 -20.54 4.81
CA ALA A 138 4.98 -21.21 5.47
C ALA A 138 3.71 -20.37 5.35
N ILE A 139 2.58 -21.03 5.54
CA ILE A 139 1.29 -20.39 5.66
C ILE A 139 1.05 -20.04 7.12
N TYR A 140 0.81 -18.76 7.37
CA TYR A 140 0.47 -18.21 8.68
C TYR A 140 -0.95 -17.69 8.69
N ASN A 141 -1.62 -17.76 9.84
CA ASN A 141 -2.96 -17.22 10.05
C ASN A 141 -2.95 -16.17 11.16
N TYR A 142 -3.74 -15.13 10.99
CA TYR A 142 -3.97 -14.15 12.03
C TYR A 142 -5.12 -14.61 12.95
N VAL A 143 -4.81 -14.73 14.24
CA VAL A 143 -5.71 -15.28 15.27
C VAL A 143 -7.04 -14.54 15.28
N GLY A 144 -8.14 -15.30 15.27
CA GLY A 144 -9.50 -14.75 15.30
C GLY A 144 -10.03 -14.29 13.94
N THR A 145 -9.31 -14.55 12.84
CA THR A 145 -9.74 -14.22 11.48
C THR A 145 -9.41 -15.36 10.52
N ASP A 146 -10.00 -15.36 9.33
CA ASP A 146 -9.63 -16.29 8.25
C ASP A 146 -8.47 -15.79 7.39
N ILE A 147 -7.82 -14.69 7.78
CA ILE A 147 -6.71 -14.08 7.04
C ILE A 147 -5.50 -15.02 7.11
N LYS A 148 -4.97 -15.38 5.95
CA LYS A 148 -3.80 -16.26 5.81
C LYS A 148 -2.73 -15.63 4.91
N ARG A 149 -1.45 -15.92 5.21
CA ARG A 149 -0.30 -15.30 4.51
C ARG A 149 0.82 -16.30 4.29
N LEU A 150 1.33 -16.34 3.06
CA LEU A 150 2.55 -17.04 2.69
C LEU A 150 3.77 -16.17 3.02
N ARG A 151 4.50 -16.49 4.09
CA ARG A 151 5.61 -15.67 4.60
C ARG A 151 6.78 -16.51 5.04
N THR A 152 7.89 -15.84 5.31
CA THR A 152 9.05 -16.41 5.97
C THR A 152 9.54 -15.48 7.07
N LEU A 153 10.27 -16.03 8.05
CA LEU A 153 10.83 -15.24 9.14
C LEU A 153 12.18 -14.63 8.81
N ARG A 154 12.88 -15.11 7.78
CA ARG A 154 14.19 -14.59 7.38
C ARG A 154 14.49 -14.94 5.94
N TYR A 155 15.41 -14.23 5.31
CA TYR A 155 15.95 -14.65 4.02
C TYR A 155 17.35 -14.11 3.79
N GLN A 156 18.02 -14.72 2.82
CA GLN A 156 19.41 -14.46 2.49
C GLN A 156 19.56 -14.36 0.97
N VAL A 157 20.64 -13.71 0.52
CA VAL A 157 21.01 -13.63 -0.89
C VAL A 157 22.51 -13.85 -1.04
N PRO A 158 23.02 -14.19 -2.23
CA PRO A 158 24.46 -14.25 -2.44
C PRO A 158 25.15 -12.93 -2.11
N ALA A 159 26.38 -12.99 -1.59
CA ALA A 159 27.16 -11.81 -1.23
C ALA A 159 27.30 -10.82 -2.41
N GLU A 160 27.41 -11.31 -3.65
CA GLU A 160 27.47 -10.47 -4.85
C GLU A 160 26.18 -9.67 -5.13
N VAL A 161 25.03 -10.04 -4.56
CA VAL A 161 23.74 -9.35 -4.75
C VAL A 161 23.42 -8.42 -3.58
N ARG A 162 23.95 -8.70 -2.39
CA ARG A 162 23.55 -8.04 -1.14
C ARG A 162 23.67 -6.52 -1.18
N SER A 163 24.69 -5.98 -1.84
CA SER A 163 24.92 -4.53 -1.96
C SER A 163 24.04 -3.84 -3.00
N HIS A 164 23.26 -4.59 -3.79
CA HIS A 164 22.43 -4.06 -4.88
C HIS A 164 20.95 -4.00 -4.56
N ILE A 165 20.54 -4.51 -3.40
CA ILE A 165 19.14 -4.61 -2.98
C ILE A 165 18.96 -4.06 -1.57
N THR A 166 17.77 -3.53 -1.30
CA THR A 166 17.38 -3.08 0.05
C THR A 166 16.41 -4.07 0.72
N MET A 167 15.50 -4.66 -0.06
CA MET A 167 14.56 -5.69 0.42
C MET A 167 13.99 -6.54 -0.71
N ILE A 168 13.38 -7.67 -0.34
CA ILE A 168 12.59 -8.54 -1.21
C ILE A 168 11.25 -8.82 -0.53
N GLN A 169 10.13 -8.58 -1.21
CA GLN A 169 8.79 -8.83 -0.68
C GLN A 169 7.91 -9.56 -1.71
N PRO A 170 6.87 -10.32 -1.30
CA PRO A 170 6.52 -10.79 0.04
C PRO A 170 7.59 -11.71 0.67
N THR A 171 8.12 -11.37 1.85
CA THR A 171 8.94 -12.29 2.64
C THR A 171 8.63 -12.19 4.13
N THR A 172 9.20 -11.21 4.82
CA THR A 172 9.23 -11.01 6.28
C THR A 172 8.10 -10.11 6.78
N ARG A 173 7.31 -9.51 5.90
CA ARG A 173 6.24 -8.61 6.30
C ARG A 173 4.90 -9.32 6.37
N PHE A 174 4.41 -9.58 7.58
CA PHE A 174 3.16 -10.30 7.79
C PHE A 174 1.96 -9.37 7.60
N GLY A 175 1.93 -8.33 8.43
CA GLY A 175 1.06 -7.16 8.40
C GLY A 175 -0.45 -7.42 8.37
N GLN A 176 -1.19 -6.53 9.01
CA GLN A 176 -2.63 -6.41 9.03
C GLN A 176 -3.04 -4.94 8.99
N MET A 177 -3.33 -4.43 7.79
CA MET A 177 -3.96 -3.13 7.64
C MET A 177 -5.34 -3.10 8.28
N ARG A 178 -5.56 -2.10 9.13
CA ARG A 178 -6.84 -1.86 9.81
C ARG A 178 -7.32 -0.45 9.50
N SER A 179 -8.64 -0.32 9.41
CA SER A 179 -9.29 0.99 9.49
C SER A 179 -9.16 1.47 10.95
N GLN A 180 -8.87 2.75 11.13
CA GLN A 180 -8.70 3.36 12.44
C GLN A 180 -10.08 3.90 12.88
N ARG A 181 -10.94 2.99 13.36
CA ARG A 181 -12.27 3.32 13.89
C ARG A 181 -12.25 3.48 15.41
N SER A 182 -13.03 4.45 15.88
CA SER A 182 -13.05 4.77 17.29
C SER A 182 -13.73 3.68 18.07
N ASN A 183 -13.03 3.10 19.05
CA ASN A 183 -13.58 2.11 19.97
C ASN A 183 -14.37 2.76 21.13
N VAL A 184 -14.61 4.07 21.08
CA VAL A 184 -15.42 4.77 22.09
C VAL A 184 -16.88 4.36 21.93
N VAL A 185 -17.24 3.24 22.55
CA VAL A 185 -18.63 2.89 22.81
C VAL A 185 -19.07 3.75 23.99
N GLY A 186 -19.62 4.92 23.71
CA GLY A 186 -20.41 5.62 24.71
C GLY A 186 -21.50 4.67 25.19
N VAL A 187 -21.57 4.40 26.50
CA VAL A 187 -22.76 3.81 27.10
C VAL A 187 -23.85 4.87 26.97
N LEU A 188 -24.55 4.87 25.84
CA LEU A 188 -25.75 5.67 25.68
C LEU A 188 -26.82 5.01 26.55
N ASP A 189 -27.24 5.69 27.61
CA ASP A 189 -28.40 5.26 28.36
C ASP A 189 -29.60 5.24 27.40
N LYS A 190 -30.41 4.17 27.49
CA LYS A 190 -31.52 3.88 26.57
C LYS A 190 -32.54 5.03 26.45
N GLU A 191 -32.53 5.96 27.40
CA GLU A 191 -33.40 7.14 27.48
C GLU A 191 -32.89 8.33 26.64
N ASP A 192 -31.61 8.35 26.23
CA ASP A 192 -31.04 9.37 25.33
C ASP A 192 -31.24 9.04 23.83
N ILE A 193 -31.73 7.84 23.52
CA ILE A 193 -32.11 7.44 22.16
C ILE A 193 -33.56 7.88 21.89
N THR A 194 -33.81 9.19 21.96
CA THR A 194 -34.77 9.73 21.00
C THR A 194 -34.03 9.79 19.67
N PRO A 195 -34.52 9.17 18.58
CA PRO A 195 -33.96 9.48 17.26
C PRO A 195 -34.00 10.99 17.17
N PRO A 196 -32.85 11.68 16.99
CA PRO A 196 -32.90 13.11 16.75
C PRO A 196 -33.92 13.29 15.63
N SER A 197 -34.94 14.11 15.88
CA SER A 197 -35.97 14.40 14.90
C SER A 197 -35.24 14.67 13.59
N VAL A 198 -35.61 13.99 12.51
CA VAL A 198 -34.89 14.00 11.22
C VAL A 198 -34.69 15.45 10.76
N MET A 199 -33.59 16.06 11.20
CA MET A 199 -33.26 17.45 10.94
C MET A 199 -32.38 17.39 9.71
N LEU A 200 -32.99 17.64 8.55
CA LEU A 200 -32.24 17.94 7.35
C LEU A 200 -31.32 19.13 7.66
N ALA A 201 -30.05 19.00 7.32
CA ALA A 201 -29.12 20.11 7.44
C ALA A 201 -29.66 21.34 6.66
N ALA A 202 -29.31 22.54 7.11
CA ALA A 202 -29.73 23.75 6.42
C ALA A 202 -29.10 23.84 5.02
N ASN A 203 -29.85 24.35 4.03
CA ASN A 203 -29.36 24.56 2.66
C ASN A 203 -28.10 25.45 2.59
N VAL A 204 -27.91 26.32 3.57
CA VAL A 204 -26.71 27.16 3.74
C VAL A 204 -26.09 26.83 5.10
N PRO A 205 -24.79 26.46 5.17
CA PRO A 205 -24.13 26.21 6.44
C PRO A 205 -24.23 27.43 7.36
N THR A 206 -24.77 27.24 8.57
CA THR A 206 -24.76 28.29 9.59
C THR A 206 -23.33 28.55 10.07
N ARG A 207 -23.01 29.81 10.37
CA ARG A 207 -21.72 30.17 10.99
C ARG A 207 -21.67 29.85 12.48
N GLU A 208 -22.84 29.70 13.10
CA GLU A 208 -22.97 29.41 14.53
C GLU A 208 -22.94 27.90 14.77
N LEU A 209 -22.18 27.50 15.80
CA LEU A 209 -22.08 26.13 16.26
C LEU A 209 -23.25 25.83 17.21
N ASP A 210 -24.11 24.89 16.83
CA ASP A 210 -25.10 24.32 17.75
C ASP A 210 -24.41 23.30 18.66
N VAL A 211 -23.95 23.76 19.82
CA VAL A 211 -23.19 22.94 20.77
C VAL A 211 -24.04 21.78 21.32
N GLN A 212 -25.34 21.96 21.49
CA GLN A 212 -26.21 20.89 22.03
C GLN A 212 -26.35 19.76 21.03
N PHE A 213 -26.58 20.09 19.75
CA PHE A 213 -26.67 19.11 18.69
C PHE A 213 -25.30 18.48 18.37
N CYS A 214 -24.25 19.28 18.24
CA CYS A 214 -22.93 18.79 17.85
C CYS A 214 -22.24 17.96 18.95
N ASN A 215 -22.65 18.08 20.21
CA ASN A 215 -22.18 17.19 21.28
C ASN A 215 -22.79 15.78 21.21
N SER A 216 -23.97 15.62 20.61
CA SER A 216 -24.62 14.31 20.49
C SER A 216 -24.39 13.64 19.14
N THR A 217 -24.22 14.41 18.06
CA THR A 217 -23.91 13.87 16.73
C THR A 217 -23.02 14.84 15.95
N ILE A 218 -21.85 14.36 15.53
CA ILE A 218 -20.96 15.13 14.66
C ILE A 218 -21.44 15.00 13.21
N THR A 219 -21.71 16.13 12.58
CA THR A 219 -22.07 16.25 11.17
C THR A 219 -21.10 17.17 10.43
N PRO A 220 -21.11 17.21 9.08
CA PRO A 220 -20.31 18.19 8.33
C PRO A 220 -20.58 19.64 8.75
N GLN A 221 -21.83 20.01 9.06
CA GLN A 221 -22.16 21.36 9.55
C GLN A 221 -21.47 21.66 10.88
N CYS A 222 -21.44 20.69 11.81
CA CYS A 222 -20.72 20.83 13.07
C CYS A 222 -19.22 21.09 12.86
N LEU A 223 -18.58 20.31 11.99
CA LEU A 223 -17.15 20.46 11.69
C LEU A 223 -16.86 21.80 11.01
N ARG A 224 -17.71 22.24 10.08
CA ARG A 224 -17.56 23.52 9.40
C ARG A 224 -17.69 24.71 10.34
N ALA A 225 -18.60 24.65 11.31
CA ALA A 225 -18.74 25.68 12.34
C ALA A 225 -17.56 25.64 13.35
N LEU A 226 -17.21 24.45 13.84
CA LEU A 226 -16.15 24.26 14.83
C LEU A 226 -14.78 24.73 14.32
N TYR A 227 -14.44 24.36 13.08
CA TYR A 227 -13.17 24.73 12.44
C TYR A 227 -13.25 26.04 11.63
N ARG A 228 -14.37 26.76 11.72
CA ARG A 228 -14.59 28.06 11.03
C ARG A 228 -14.41 28.00 9.50
N VAL A 229 -14.72 26.85 8.91
CA VAL A 229 -14.84 26.68 7.44
C VAL A 229 -16.07 27.44 6.91
N ASN A 230 -17.13 27.55 7.72
CA ASN A 230 -18.33 28.34 7.44
C ASN A 230 -18.97 27.98 6.08
N ASP A 231 -19.14 28.96 5.19
CA ASP A 231 -19.72 28.91 3.85
C ASP A 231 -18.66 28.75 2.74
N THR A 232 -17.41 28.45 3.10
CA THR A 232 -16.31 28.29 2.13
C THR A 232 -16.55 27.09 1.22
N ILE A 233 -16.57 27.33 -0.09
CA ILE A 233 -16.65 26.31 -1.14
C ILE A 233 -15.33 26.40 -1.93
N ALA A 234 -14.80 25.27 -2.39
CA ALA A 234 -13.61 25.29 -3.23
C ALA A 234 -13.91 25.99 -4.57
N ASP A 235 -12.85 26.43 -5.27
CA ASP A 235 -13.01 26.95 -6.63
C ASP A 235 -12.81 25.79 -7.62
N ALA A 236 -13.87 25.32 -8.29
CA ALA A 236 -13.77 24.29 -9.32
C ALA A 236 -12.71 24.56 -10.40
N LYS A 237 -12.30 25.82 -10.61
CA LYS A 237 -11.26 26.19 -11.58
C LYS A 237 -9.85 25.91 -11.09
N SER A 238 -9.64 25.67 -9.78
CA SER A 238 -8.32 25.42 -9.21
C SER A 238 -7.70 24.11 -9.69
N LYS A 239 -8.51 23.18 -10.24
CA LYS A 239 -8.12 21.82 -10.61
C LYS A 239 -7.51 21.04 -9.44
N SER A 240 -7.85 21.41 -8.21
CA SER A 240 -7.37 20.69 -7.03
C SER A 240 -8.01 19.32 -6.97
N ILE A 241 -7.16 18.30 -6.80
CA ILE A 241 -7.57 16.91 -6.67
C ILE A 241 -7.43 16.50 -5.21
N LEU A 242 -8.54 16.04 -4.62
CA LEU A 242 -8.60 15.41 -3.31
C LEU A 242 -8.71 13.90 -3.48
N GLY A 243 -7.68 13.16 -3.07
CA GLY A 243 -7.64 11.72 -3.09
C GLY A 243 -8.00 11.10 -1.73
N VAL A 244 -8.72 10.00 -1.75
CA VAL A 244 -8.97 9.13 -0.58
C VAL A 244 -8.43 7.74 -0.88
N GLY A 245 -7.53 7.24 -0.05
CA GLY A 245 -6.92 5.92 -0.21
C GLY A 245 -7.78 4.80 0.37
N GLY A 246 -8.26 3.89 -0.47
CA GLY A 246 -9.12 2.77 -0.11
C GLY A 246 -8.33 1.48 0.10
N PHE A 247 -8.17 1.12 1.38
CA PHE A 247 -7.51 -0.08 1.87
C PHE A 247 -8.37 -1.33 1.65
N LEU A 248 -9.57 -1.32 2.23
CA LEU A 248 -10.12 -2.46 2.98
C LEU A 248 -10.91 -3.53 2.22
N GLU A 249 -10.80 -3.56 0.88
CA GLU A 249 -11.84 -4.20 0.03
C GLU A 249 -13.24 -3.67 0.37
N GLN A 250 -13.27 -2.42 0.85
CA GLN A 250 -14.47 -1.65 1.04
C GLN A 250 -14.60 -0.66 -0.12
N TYR A 251 -15.83 -0.46 -0.57
CA TYR A 251 -16.14 0.33 -1.76
C TYR A 251 -17.05 1.48 -1.38
N ALA A 252 -16.58 2.71 -1.63
CA ALA A 252 -17.42 3.89 -1.48
C ALA A 252 -18.58 3.80 -2.47
N LYS A 253 -19.82 4.03 -2.02
CA LYS A 253 -21.01 3.88 -2.86
C LYS A 253 -21.58 5.23 -3.24
N HIS A 254 -21.94 5.38 -4.51
CA HIS A 254 -22.54 6.62 -5.02
C HIS A 254 -23.93 6.88 -4.42
N ASP A 255 -24.75 5.84 -4.22
CA ASP A 255 -26.09 5.97 -3.65
C ASP A 255 -26.05 6.39 -2.17
N SER A 256 -25.11 5.81 -1.42
CA SER A 256 -24.88 6.12 -0.02
C SER A 256 -24.33 7.54 0.14
N LEU A 257 -23.46 7.99 -0.76
CA LEU A 257 -23.02 9.39 -0.80
C LEU A 257 -24.20 10.33 -1.09
N ALA A 258 -25.02 10.04 -2.10
CA ALA A 258 -26.17 10.89 -2.45
C ALA A 258 -27.13 11.05 -1.26
N LEU A 259 -27.46 9.95 -0.58
CA LEU A 259 -28.29 9.96 0.63
C LEU A 259 -27.65 10.76 1.79
N PHE A 260 -26.33 10.63 1.97
CA PHE A 260 -25.60 11.39 2.98
C PHE A 260 -25.65 12.89 2.69
N LEU A 261 -25.39 13.30 1.45
CA LEU A 261 -25.37 14.71 1.05
C LEU A 261 -26.75 15.35 1.15
N GLU A 262 -27.81 14.66 0.71
CA GLU A 262 -29.19 15.13 0.87
C GLU A 262 -29.52 15.42 2.34
N ARG A 263 -29.06 14.56 3.25
CA ARG A 263 -29.38 14.67 4.68
C ARG A 263 -28.49 15.66 5.44
N TYR A 264 -27.18 15.61 5.22
CA TYR A 264 -26.19 16.25 6.10
C TYR A 264 -25.38 17.37 5.43
N ALA A 265 -25.42 17.48 4.10
CA ALA A 265 -24.67 18.49 3.36
C ALA A 265 -25.40 18.91 2.07
N PRO A 266 -26.61 19.50 2.18
CA PRO A 266 -27.43 19.83 1.01
C PRO A 266 -26.74 20.86 0.08
N TYR A 267 -25.84 21.69 0.62
CA TYR A 267 -24.99 22.60 -0.13
C TYR A 267 -23.99 21.90 -1.06
N ALA A 268 -23.72 20.61 -0.85
CA ALA A 268 -22.79 19.79 -1.60
C ALA A 268 -23.49 18.67 -2.41
N GLN A 269 -24.81 18.75 -2.62
CA GLN A 269 -25.60 17.69 -3.31
C GLN A 269 -25.09 17.32 -4.70
N THR A 270 -24.42 18.23 -5.40
CA THR A 270 -23.87 17.97 -6.73
C THR A 270 -22.48 17.33 -6.70
N GLN A 271 -21.87 17.19 -5.52
CA GLN A 271 -20.58 16.53 -5.38
C GLN A 271 -20.71 15.04 -5.69
N ASN A 272 -19.72 14.52 -6.41
CA ASN A 272 -19.54 13.10 -6.58
C ASN A 272 -18.03 12.78 -6.52
N PHE A 273 -17.69 11.51 -6.68
CA PHE A 273 -16.30 11.04 -6.77
C PHE A 273 -16.10 10.15 -8.00
N THR A 274 -14.84 9.91 -8.36
CA THR A 274 -14.45 8.88 -9.33
C THR A 274 -13.65 7.78 -8.63
N THR A 275 -13.82 6.54 -9.07
CA THR A 275 -13.06 5.40 -8.54
C THR A 275 -11.88 5.06 -9.44
N HIS A 276 -10.70 4.96 -8.86
CA HIS A 276 -9.47 4.47 -9.51
C HIS A 276 -9.10 3.11 -8.91
N LEU A 277 -8.98 2.10 -9.78
CA LEU A 277 -8.68 0.73 -9.37
C LEU A 277 -7.18 0.47 -9.43
N ILE A 278 -6.60 0.07 -8.31
CA ILE A 278 -5.17 -0.23 -8.18
C ILE A 278 -5.02 -1.70 -7.81
N ASN A 279 -4.13 -2.40 -8.50
CA ASN A 279 -3.71 -3.77 -8.17
C ASN A 279 -4.90 -4.74 -7.95
N GLY A 280 -5.84 -4.77 -8.90
CA GLY A 280 -7.04 -5.63 -8.81
C GLY A 280 -8.09 -5.15 -7.80
N GLY A 281 -7.99 -3.90 -7.34
CA GLY A 281 -9.06 -3.25 -6.60
C GLY A 281 -10.38 -3.31 -7.35
N ARG A 282 -11.48 -3.36 -6.61
CA ARG A 282 -12.83 -3.46 -7.16
C ARG A 282 -13.65 -2.22 -6.82
N ASP A 283 -14.80 -2.13 -7.43
CA ASP A 283 -15.79 -1.08 -7.21
C ASP A 283 -17.18 -1.69 -7.28
N ASP A 284 -17.53 -2.50 -6.28
CA ASP A 284 -18.80 -3.21 -6.28
C ASP A 284 -19.93 -2.30 -5.77
N GLN A 285 -20.58 -1.56 -6.67
CA GLN A 285 -21.64 -0.63 -6.29
C GLN A 285 -22.94 -1.31 -5.84
N ASN A 286 -23.14 -2.61 -6.11
CA ASN A 286 -24.41 -3.30 -5.83
C ASN A 286 -24.35 -4.22 -4.61
N ASP A 287 -23.17 -4.43 -4.05
CA ASP A 287 -23.00 -5.18 -2.82
C ASP A 287 -23.59 -4.44 -1.62
N ILE A 288 -24.54 -5.11 -0.97
CA ILE A 288 -25.26 -4.66 0.23
C ILE A 288 -24.92 -5.50 1.46
N THR A 289 -24.00 -6.45 1.33
CA THR A 289 -23.70 -7.46 2.36
C THR A 289 -22.37 -7.21 3.07
N HIS A 290 -21.39 -6.59 2.40
CA HIS A 290 -20.14 -6.20 3.03
C HIS A 290 -20.27 -4.88 3.80
N ASP A 291 -19.52 -4.78 4.90
CA ASP A 291 -19.41 -3.54 5.67
C ASP A 291 -18.44 -2.58 4.97
N ASP A 292 -19.01 -1.64 4.21
CA ASP A 292 -18.29 -0.57 3.51
C ASP A 292 -18.20 0.73 4.32
N ALA A 293 -18.39 0.68 5.64
CA ALA A 293 -18.54 1.91 6.43
C ALA A 293 -17.30 2.82 6.43
N GLU A 294 -16.07 2.30 6.28
CA GLU A 294 -14.88 3.16 6.24
C GLU A 294 -14.82 3.93 4.93
N ALA A 295 -14.92 3.21 3.80
CA ALA A 295 -14.85 3.80 2.48
C ALA A 295 -15.95 4.85 2.28
N ASN A 296 -17.16 4.56 2.78
CA ASN A 296 -18.25 5.52 2.77
C ASN A 296 -18.00 6.70 3.73
N LEU A 297 -17.56 6.48 4.96
CA LEU A 297 -17.28 7.55 5.92
C LEU A 297 -16.25 8.55 5.35
N ASP A 298 -15.14 8.03 4.83
CA ASP A 298 -14.06 8.85 4.27
C ASP A 298 -14.55 9.72 3.11
N ILE A 299 -15.25 9.11 2.14
CA ILE A 299 -15.75 9.82 0.95
C ILE A 299 -16.87 10.79 1.31
N GLN A 300 -17.79 10.44 2.22
CA GLN A 300 -18.89 11.30 2.63
C GLN A 300 -18.40 12.58 3.30
N TYR A 301 -17.42 12.48 4.21
CA TYR A 301 -16.84 13.65 4.86
C TYR A 301 -15.91 14.44 3.93
N ALA A 302 -15.13 13.77 3.08
CA ALA A 302 -14.32 14.43 2.06
C ALA A 302 -15.19 15.25 1.11
N ALA A 303 -16.28 14.67 0.60
CA ALA A 303 -17.22 15.34 -0.30
C ALA A 303 -17.91 16.55 0.35
N ALA A 304 -18.36 16.41 1.61
CA ALA A 304 -19.08 17.48 2.29
C ALA A 304 -18.17 18.64 2.75
N LEU A 305 -16.94 18.35 3.20
CA LEU A 305 -16.01 19.38 3.67
C LEU A 305 -15.21 20.03 2.55
N GLY A 306 -14.87 19.25 1.52
CA GLY A 306 -14.11 19.68 0.34
C GLY A 306 -14.98 19.95 -0.88
N PHE A 307 -16.22 20.40 -0.72
CA PHE A 307 -17.14 20.59 -1.85
C PHE A 307 -16.57 21.45 -2.99
N ASP A 308 -16.88 21.06 -4.22
CA ASP A 308 -16.48 21.67 -5.51
C ASP A 308 -15.03 21.40 -5.91
N VAL A 309 -14.51 20.23 -5.53
CA VAL A 309 -13.19 19.69 -5.95
C VAL A 309 -13.33 18.39 -6.74
N ASP A 310 -12.29 18.03 -7.48
CA ASP A 310 -12.15 16.70 -8.07
C ASP A 310 -11.83 15.69 -6.96
N LEU A 311 -12.84 14.92 -6.57
CA LEU A 311 -12.75 13.91 -5.51
C LEU A 311 -12.54 12.53 -6.11
N ARG A 312 -11.47 11.85 -5.70
CA ARG A 312 -11.07 10.55 -6.25
C ARG A 312 -10.89 9.51 -5.15
N TYR A 313 -11.57 8.37 -5.27
CA TYR A 313 -11.39 7.21 -4.41
C TYR A 313 -10.42 6.22 -5.06
N TYR A 314 -9.33 5.88 -4.38
CA TYR A 314 -8.30 4.97 -4.88
C TYR A 314 -8.46 3.60 -4.22
N SER A 315 -9.31 2.76 -4.83
CA SER A 315 -9.58 1.39 -4.38
C SER A 315 -8.37 0.51 -4.67
N THR A 316 -7.62 0.20 -3.62
CA THR A 316 -6.38 -0.56 -3.72
C THR A 316 -6.62 -2.00 -3.28
N GLY A 317 -6.65 -2.88 -4.28
CA GLY A 317 -6.76 -4.30 -4.08
C GLY A 317 -5.43 -4.98 -3.77
N GLY A 318 -5.47 -6.30 -3.80
CA GLY A 318 -4.35 -7.12 -3.39
C GLY A 318 -4.21 -7.12 -1.88
N ARG A 319 -5.22 -7.63 -1.18
CA ARG A 319 -5.06 -8.20 0.15
C ARG A 319 -5.09 -9.71 -0.05
N GLY A 320 -4.09 -10.44 0.42
CA GLY A 320 -3.99 -11.88 0.08
C GLY A 320 -5.24 -12.69 0.50
N PRO A 321 -5.59 -13.78 -0.21
CA PRO A 321 -6.88 -14.47 -0.05
C PRO A 321 -7.07 -15.29 1.24
N LEU A 322 -8.34 -15.53 1.56
CA LEU A 322 -8.87 -16.64 2.39
C LEU A 322 -8.37 -18.00 1.86
N ILE A 323 -8.45 -19.08 2.65
CA ILE A 323 -8.34 -20.45 2.10
C ILE A 323 -9.75 -21.03 1.94
N PRO A 324 -10.27 -21.18 0.72
CA PRO A 324 -11.38 -22.07 0.41
C PRO A 324 -10.88 -23.46 -0.03
N GLU A 325 -11.76 -24.45 0.14
CA GLU A 325 -11.51 -25.88 -0.03
C GLU A 325 -11.52 -26.36 -1.50
N LEU A 326 -11.54 -27.70 -1.65
CA LEU A 326 -10.92 -28.54 -2.68
C LEU A 326 -11.47 -28.52 -4.13
N ASP A 327 -12.28 -27.56 -4.59
CA ASP A 327 -12.98 -27.76 -5.88
C ASP A 327 -13.12 -26.59 -6.88
N GLN A 328 -12.25 -25.56 -6.90
CA GLN A 328 -12.04 -24.75 -8.13
C GLN A 328 -10.81 -23.80 -8.14
N PRO A 329 -10.32 -23.35 -9.32
CA PRO A 329 -9.03 -22.66 -9.48
C PRO A 329 -9.14 -21.13 -9.64
N ASP A 330 -8.19 -20.39 -9.07
CA ASP A 330 -7.54 -19.25 -9.74
C ASP A 330 -6.08 -19.11 -9.23
N PRO A 331 -5.06 -19.27 -10.09
CA PRO A 331 -3.65 -19.06 -9.77
C PRO A 331 -3.20 -17.60 -9.58
N ASP A 332 -4.03 -16.59 -9.87
CA ASP A 332 -3.61 -15.19 -10.00
C ASP A 332 -3.82 -14.30 -8.76
N GLU A 333 -4.29 -14.82 -7.63
CA GLU A 333 -4.52 -14.02 -6.41
C GLU A 333 -3.43 -14.22 -5.33
N VAL A 334 -2.39 -13.39 -5.39
CA VAL A 334 -1.30 -13.29 -4.40
C VAL A 334 -1.30 -11.88 -3.82
N SER A 335 -1.23 -11.69 -2.49
CA SER A 335 -0.86 -10.34 -2.02
C SER A 335 -0.22 -10.11 -0.63
N ASN A 336 0.67 -9.11 -0.63
CA ASN A 336 1.12 -8.27 0.49
C ASN A 336 0.14 -7.13 0.72
N GLU A 337 0.26 -6.36 1.80
CA GLU A 337 -0.51 -5.12 1.82
C GLU A 337 -0.02 -4.13 0.79
N PRO A 338 -0.95 -3.38 0.16
CA PRO A 338 -0.65 -2.74 -1.09
C PRO A 338 -0.17 -1.30 -0.91
N TYR A 339 0.47 -0.93 0.20
CA TYR A 339 1.15 0.38 0.28
C TYR A 339 2.21 0.50 -0.83
N LEU A 340 2.96 -0.56 -1.11
CA LEU A 340 3.92 -0.55 -2.22
C LEU A 340 3.22 -0.40 -3.57
N GLU A 341 2.07 -1.04 -3.77
CA GLU A 341 1.34 -0.98 -5.05
C GLU A 341 0.65 0.37 -5.22
N PHE A 342 -0.01 0.86 -4.18
CA PHE A 342 -0.60 2.20 -4.09
C PHE A 342 0.44 3.29 -4.35
N LEU A 343 1.55 3.28 -3.62
CA LEU A 343 2.59 4.30 -3.78
C LEU A 343 3.31 4.16 -5.12
N THR A 344 3.49 2.94 -5.65
CA THR A 344 4.03 2.77 -7.01
C THR A 344 3.08 3.41 -8.03
N TYR A 345 1.77 3.15 -7.93
CA TYR A 345 0.77 3.74 -8.81
C TYR A 345 0.76 5.26 -8.71
N MET A 346 0.71 5.81 -7.50
CA MET A 346 0.68 7.27 -7.28
C MET A 346 1.92 7.97 -7.83
N LEU A 347 3.11 7.39 -7.60
CA LEU A 347 4.36 7.95 -8.13
C LEU A 347 4.46 7.87 -9.66
N ASP A 348 3.66 7.03 -10.30
CA ASP A 348 3.63 6.86 -11.75
C ASP A 348 2.61 7.76 -12.46
N LEU A 349 1.62 8.29 -11.74
CA LEU A 349 0.62 9.23 -12.28
C LEU A 349 1.29 10.44 -12.94
N ASP A 350 0.73 10.88 -14.06
CA ASP A 350 1.09 12.16 -14.68
C ASP A 350 0.88 13.32 -13.68
N ASP A 351 1.61 14.43 -13.87
CA ASP A 351 1.64 15.52 -12.90
C ASP A 351 0.27 16.19 -12.68
N ASP A 352 -0.59 16.18 -13.70
CA ASP A 352 -1.97 16.72 -13.65
C ASP A 352 -3.00 15.73 -13.11
N GLU A 353 -2.64 14.46 -12.93
CA GLU A 353 -3.50 13.40 -12.38
C GLU A 353 -3.16 13.08 -10.91
N LEU A 354 -2.04 13.59 -10.40
CA LEU A 354 -1.59 13.37 -9.04
C LEU A 354 -2.46 14.17 -8.03
N PRO A 355 -2.97 13.54 -6.96
CA PRO A 355 -3.67 14.25 -5.91
C PRO A 355 -2.80 15.33 -5.25
N HIS A 356 -3.37 16.50 -5.05
CA HIS A 356 -2.73 17.58 -4.28
C HIS A 356 -2.84 17.30 -2.78
N THR A 357 -3.97 16.72 -2.37
CA THR A 357 -4.20 16.25 -1.00
C THR A 357 -4.62 14.80 -1.06
N LEU A 358 -4.02 13.95 -0.22
CA LEU A 358 -4.30 12.54 -0.14
C LEU A 358 -4.61 12.16 1.31
N SER A 359 -5.83 11.71 1.58
CA SER A 359 -6.27 11.24 2.90
C SER A 359 -6.18 9.72 2.99
N ILE A 360 -5.60 9.21 4.08
CA ILE A 360 -5.45 7.77 4.36
C ILE A 360 -5.88 7.49 5.81
N SER A 361 -6.97 6.77 5.97
CA SER A 361 -7.57 6.36 7.27
C SER A 361 -7.10 4.98 7.74
N TYR A 362 -6.09 4.42 7.10
CA TYR A 362 -5.63 3.05 7.31
C TYR A 362 -4.22 2.99 7.88
N GLY A 363 -3.96 2.04 8.77
CA GLY A 363 -2.67 1.91 9.43
C GLY A 363 -2.37 0.51 9.95
N GLU A 364 -1.17 0.36 10.47
CA GLU A 364 -0.66 -0.84 11.10
C GLU A 364 0.24 -0.51 12.28
N ASP A 365 0.44 -1.48 13.18
CA ASP A 365 1.44 -1.37 14.24
C ASP A 365 2.85 -1.30 13.65
N GLU A 366 3.56 -0.18 13.87
CA GLU A 366 4.93 0.04 13.35
C GLU A 366 5.88 -1.11 13.71
N GLN A 367 5.76 -1.65 14.93
CA GLN A 367 6.60 -2.76 15.43
C GLN A 367 6.40 -4.08 14.67
N SER A 368 5.29 -4.21 13.91
CA SER A 368 5.00 -5.38 13.09
C SER A 368 5.60 -5.29 11.68
N VAL A 369 6.13 -4.13 11.30
CA VAL A 369 6.65 -3.83 9.96
C VAL A 369 8.18 -3.95 9.95
N PRO A 370 8.78 -4.73 9.03
CA PRO A 370 10.23 -4.77 8.90
C PRO A 370 10.82 -3.38 8.60
N ARG A 371 11.92 -3.04 9.26
CA ARG A 371 12.53 -1.70 9.17
C ARG A 371 12.81 -1.26 7.72
N THR A 372 13.34 -2.15 6.88
CA THR A 372 13.64 -1.85 5.47
C THR A 372 12.38 -1.52 4.67
N TYR A 373 11.28 -2.23 4.94
CA TYR A 373 9.97 -1.92 4.35
C TYR A 373 9.47 -0.55 4.81
N ALA A 374 9.49 -0.28 6.12
CA ALA A 374 9.07 1.01 6.67
C ALA A 374 9.88 2.16 6.07
N GLN A 375 11.21 2.01 5.96
CA GLN A 375 12.08 3.00 5.33
C GLN A 375 11.79 3.19 3.84
N LYS A 376 11.52 2.12 3.08
CA LYS A 376 11.17 2.25 1.66
C LYS A 376 9.82 2.95 1.48
N VAL A 377 8.80 2.57 2.25
CA VAL A 377 7.48 3.23 2.23
C VAL A 377 7.59 4.70 2.65
N CYS A 378 8.35 5.00 3.70
CA CYS A 378 8.63 6.37 4.13
C CYS A 378 9.29 7.19 3.02
N SER A 379 10.31 6.63 2.33
CA SER A 379 10.94 7.27 1.18
C SER A 379 9.97 7.50 0.01
N MET A 380 9.04 6.57 -0.24
CA MET A 380 8.00 6.72 -1.27
C MET A 380 6.96 7.79 -0.91
N PHE A 381 6.58 7.92 0.35
CA PHE A 381 5.79 9.07 0.82
C PHE A 381 6.57 10.38 0.69
N GLY A 382 7.86 10.38 1.02
CA GLY A 382 8.74 11.53 0.79
C GLY A 382 8.82 11.92 -0.70
N ALA A 383 8.83 10.94 -1.59
CA ALA A 383 8.77 11.17 -3.03
C ALA A 383 7.44 11.80 -3.48
N LEU A 384 6.30 11.41 -2.90
CA LEU A 384 5.01 12.09 -3.13
C LEU A 384 5.04 13.54 -2.62
N GLY A 385 5.58 13.77 -1.43
CA GLY A 385 5.76 15.12 -0.89
C GLY A 385 6.67 15.99 -1.78
N ALA A 386 7.72 15.41 -2.35
CA ALA A 386 8.61 16.10 -3.28
C ALA A 386 7.90 16.48 -4.59
N ARG A 387 6.87 15.73 -5.00
CA ARG A 387 5.97 16.05 -6.12
C ARG A 387 4.82 16.98 -5.75
N GLY A 388 4.74 17.45 -4.51
CA GLY A 388 3.76 18.45 -4.06
C GLY A 388 2.47 17.90 -3.48
N THR A 389 2.38 16.59 -3.24
CA THR A 389 1.22 15.99 -2.56
C THR A 389 1.32 16.16 -1.06
N SER A 390 0.27 16.70 -0.44
CA SER A 390 0.06 16.65 1.01
C SER A 390 -0.60 15.32 1.39
N VAL A 391 0.14 14.45 2.07
CA VAL A 391 -0.39 13.16 2.56
C VAL A 391 -0.79 13.29 4.02
N ILE A 392 -2.07 13.04 4.31
CA ILE A 392 -2.66 13.11 5.65
C ILE A 392 -3.05 11.68 6.05
N VAL A 393 -2.48 11.20 7.15
CA VAL A 393 -2.71 9.83 7.64
C VAL A 393 -3.30 9.88 9.04
N ALA A 394 -4.32 9.05 9.30
CA ALA A 394 -4.88 8.88 10.64
C ALA A 394 -3.79 8.38 11.63
N SER A 395 -3.74 8.94 12.83
CA SER A 395 -2.69 8.63 13.83
C SER A 395 -2.83 7.26 14.48
N GLY A 396 -3.99 6.62 14.34
CA GLY A 396 -4.34 5.35 14.95
C GLY A 396 -5.21 5.50 16.21
N GLU A 397 -5.95 4.43 16.53
CA GLU A 397 -6.86 4.32 17.68
C GLU A 397 -6.73 3.01 18.47
#